data_AF-A0A8I0HDL0-F1
#
_entry.id   AF-A0A8I0HDL0-F1
#
_cell.length_a   1.000
_cell.length_b   1.000
_cell.length_c   1.000
_cell.angle_alpha   90.00
_cell.angle_beta   90.00
_cell.angle_gamma   90.00
#
_symmetry.space_group_name_H-M   'P 1'
#
loop_
_entity.id
_entity.type
_entity.pdbx_description
1 polymer ?
#
loop_
_entity_poly.entity_id
_entity_poly.type
_entity_poly.pdbx_seq_one_letter_code
_entity_poly.pdbx_strand_id
1 'polypeptide(L)'
;YGAMRSGVVGYWVDERCAGRGYAPMAVALLADWAMFDPTGPRLHRMEIDILPENKRSRAVARKVGATLEGVRRAYMYINGQWRDHESY
;
A
#
# COMPACT_ATOMS: atom_id res chain seq x y z
N TYR A 1 10.95 4.48 -16.79
CA TYR A 1 10.82 3.51 -15.69
C TYR A 1 11.94 2.49 -15.78
N GLY A 2 12.54 2.10 -14.64
CA GLY A 2 13.63 1.11 -14.60
C GLY A 2 13.14 -0.34 -14.75
N ALA A 3 14.06 -1.29 -14.76
CA ALA A 3 13.79 -2.71 -15.03
C ALA A 3 12.68 -3.33 -14.17
N MET A 4 12.52 -2.87 -12.92
CA MET A 4 11.52 -3.39 -11.99
C MET A 4 10.10 -2.86 -12.26
N ARG A 5 9.96 -1.67 -12.85
CA ARG A 5 8.68 -0.95 -13.05
C ARG A 5 7.74 -1.06 -11.83
N SER A 6 8.25 -0.78 -10.64
CA SER A 6 7.50 -0.84 -9.38
C SER A 6 7.11 0.54 -8.87
N GLY A 7 6.12 0.58 -7.96
CA GLY A 7 5.76 1.76 -7.18
C GLY A 7 5.30 1.36 -5.77
N VAL A 8 5.35 2.29 -4.83
CA VAL A 8 4.86 2.11 -3.46
C VAL A 8 3.66 3.01 -3.26
N VAL A 9 2.58 2.49 -2.67
CA VAL A 9 1.37 3.27 -2.37
C VAL A 9 1.20 3.45 -0.86
N GLY A 10 0.99 4.71 -0.46
CA GLY A 10 0.52 5.09 0.87
C GLY A 10 -0.88 5.70 0.81
N TYR A 11 -1.67 5.52 1.86
CA TYR A 11 -3.02 6.10 1.96
C TYR A 11 -3.34 6.46 3.40
N TRP A 12 -4.20 7.46 3.56
CA TRP A 12 -4.81 7.87 4.82
C TRP A 12 -6.22 8.36 4.54
N VAL A 13 -7.11 8.13 5.49
CA VAL A 13 -8.50 8.59 5.45
C VAL A 13 -8.78 9.25 6.78
N ASP A 14 -9.49 10.38 6.75
CA ASP A 14 -9.96 11.04 7.97
C ASP A 14 -10.70 10.04 8.86
N GLU A 15 -10.50 10.14 10.18
CA GLU A 15 -11.08 9.20 11.12
C GLU A 15 -12.61 9.17 11.07
N ARG A 16 -13.26 10.31 10.78
CA ARG A 16 -14.73 10.42 10.63
C ARG A 16 -15.24 9.65 9.40
N CYS A 17 -14.35 9.36 8.45
CA CYS A 17 -14.62 8.63 7.22
C CYS A 17 -14.09 7.18 7.26
N ALA A 18 -13.46 6.76 8.35
CA ALA A 18 -12.93 5.41 8.50
C ALA A 18 -14.03 4.34 8.46
N GLY A 19 -13.69 3.13 8.02
CA GLY A 19 -14.62 2.00 7.97
C GLY A 19 -15.61 2.00 6.80
N ARG A 20 -15.69 3.08 6.01
CA ARG A 20 -16.60 3.21 4.86
C ARG A 20 -16.09 2.64 3.53
N GLY A 21 -14.90 2.05 3.53
CA GLY A 21 -14.32 1.44 2.32
C GLY A 21 -13.61 2.41 1.36
N TYR A 22 -13.43 3.68 1.72
CA TYR A 22 -12.73 4.63 0.85
C TYR A 22 -11.27 4.26 0.58
N ALA A 23 -10.52 3.83 1.60
CA ALA A 23 -9.13 3.42 1.43
C ALA A 23 -8.97 2.25 0.44
N PRO A 24 -9.65 1.09 0.60
CA PRO A 24 -9.50 -0.01 -0.36
C PRO A 24 -10.02 0.36 -1.76
N MET A 25 -11.08 1.18 -1.85
CA MET A 25 -11.57 1.67 -3.15
C MET A 25 -10.52 2.53 -3.85
N ALA A 26 -9.92 3.50 -3.14
CA ALA A 26 -8.88 4.36 -3.70
C ALA A 26 -7.64 3.58 -4.13
N VAL A 27 -7.20 2.60 -3.31
CA VAL A 27 -6.06 1.74 -3.65
C VAL A 27 -6.36 0.88 -4.88
N ALA A 28 -7.56 0.31 -4.99
CA ALA A 28 -7.96 -0.49 -6.15
C ALA A 28 -8.01 0.35 -7.43
N LEU A 29 -8.61 1.55 -7.38
CA LEU A 29 -8.66 2.48 -8.51
C LEU A 29 -7.26 2.92 -8.95
N LEU A 30 -6.39 3.24 -7.99
CA LEU A 30 -5.02 3.62 -8.29
C LEU A 30 -4.24 2.44 -8.89
N ALA A 31 -4.41 1.22 -8.38
CA ALA A 31 -3.79 0.02 -8.93
C ALA A 31 -4.19 -0.20 -10.39
N ASP A 32 -5.49 -0.11 -10.67
CA ASP A 32 -6.04 -0.31 -12.01
C ASP A 32 -5.45 0.69 -13.01
N TRP A 33 -5.46 1.97 -12.65
CA TRP A 33 -4.84 3.03 -13.45
C TRP A 33 -3.33 2.83 -13.61
N ALA A 34 -2.62 2.54 -12.52
CA ALA A 34 -1.16 2.46 -12.56
C ALA A 34 -0.64 1.26 -13.36
N MET A 35 -1.36 0.14 -13.34
CA MET A 35 -0.90 -1.12 -13.92
C MET A 35 -1.47 -1.35 -15.32
N PHE A 36 -2.73 -1.01 -15.56
CA PHE A 36 -3.45 -1.44 -16.76
C PHE A 36 -3.89 -0.30 -17.68
N ASP A 37 -4.12 0.91 -17.16
CA ASP A 37 -4.59 2.03 -17.98
C ASP A 37 -3.49 2.54 -18.95
N PRO A 38 -3.81 2.76 -20.24
CA PRO A 38 -2.83 3.26 -21.23
C PRO A 38 -2.21 4.63 -20.90
N THR A 39 -2.95 5.48 -20.17
CA THR A 39 -2.50 6.78 -19.69
C THR A 39 -1.64 6.68 -18.43
N GLY A 40 -1.65 5.51 -17.79
CA GLY A 40 -0.89 5.23 -16.57
C GLY A 40 0.58 4.86 -16.81
N PRO A 41 1.37 4.76 -15.73
CA PRO A 41 2.78 4.38 -15.76
C PRO A 41 3.08 2.97 -16.30
N ARG A 42 2.06 2.11 -16.42
CA ARG A 42 2.19 0.68 -16.73
C ARG A 42 3.20 0.01 -15.80
N LEU A 43 2.93 0.06 -14.49
CA LEU A 43 3.71 -0.62 -13.48
C LEU A 43 3.52 -2.14 -13.60
N HIS A 44 4.58 -2.88 -13.34
CA HIS A 44 4.53 -4.33 -13.18
C HIS A 44 4.13 -4.72 -11.75
N ARG A 45 4.46 -3.86 -10.78
CA ARG A 45 4.33 -4.16 -9.35
C ARG A 45 3.95 -2.91 -8.57
N MET A 46 3.08 -3.07 -7.58
CA MET A 46 2.77 -2.04 -6.60
C MET A 46 2.86 -2.63 -5.20
N GLU A 47 3.45 -1.90 -4.27
CA GLU A 47 3.74 -2.36 -2.91
C GLU A 47 3.00 -1.52 -1.87
N ILE A 48 2.57 -2.18 -0.78
CA ILE A 48 1.99 -1.52 0.39
C ILE A 48 2.80 -1.93 1.63
N ASP A 49 3.57 -1.00 2.17
CA ASP A 49 4.34 -1.23 3.39
C ASP A 49 3.58 -0.72 4.61
N ILE A 50 3.28 -1.61 5.56
CA ILE A 50 2.38 -1.33 6.68
C ILE A 50 3.07 -1.65 8.01
N LEU A 51 3.01 -0.72 8.97
CA LEU A 51 3.37 -0.99 10.36
C LEU A 51 2.59 -2.21 10.88
N PRO A 52 3.25 -3.26 11.42
CA PRO A 52 2.58 -4.51 11.82
C PRO A 52 1.39 -4.31 12.78
N GLU A 53 1.46 -3.29 13.64
CA GLU A 53 0.39 -2.93 14.58
C GLU A 53 -0.83 -2.24 13.93
N ASN A 54 -0.71 -1.73 12.70
CA ASN A 54 -1.78 -1.02 12.00
C ASN A 54 -2.80 -1.99 11.38
N LYS A 55 -3.69 -2.50 12.24
CA LYS A 55 -4.76 -3.44 11.86
C LYS A 55 -5.68 -2.90 10.76
N ARG A 56 -5.94 -1.58 10.74
CA ARG A 56 -6.82 -0.95 9.74
C ARG A 56 -6.21 -1.03 8.34
N SER A 57 -4.93 -0.65 8.19
CA SER A 57 -4.23 -0.75 6.89
C SER A 57 -4.02 -2.19 6.44
N ARG A 58 -3.75 -3.13 7.36
CA ARG A 58 -3.66 -4.56 7.02
C ARG A 58 -4.98 -5.10 6.45
N ALA A 59 -6.11 -4.64 6.98
CA ALA A 59 -7.43 -5.00 6.44
C ALA A 59 -7.64 -4.42 5.02
N VAL A 60 -7.08 -3.26 4.70
CA VAL A 60 -7.11 -2.70 3.34
C VAL A 60 -6.30 -3.58 2.38
N ALA A 61 -5.06 -3.93 2.71
CA ALA A 61 -4.22 -4.82 1.89
C ALA A 61 -4.94 -6.14 1.56
N ARG A 62 -5.58 -6.76 2.56
CA ARG A 62 -6.39 -7.98 2.36
C ARG A 62 -7.59 -7.76 1.44
N LYS A 63 -8.32 -6.64 1.61
CA LYS A 63 -9.51 -6.33 0.79
C LYS A 63 -9.18 -6.09 -0.68
N VAL A 64 -8.00 -5.55 -0.97
CA VAL A 64 -7.54 -5.31 -2.35
C VAL A 64 -6.79 -6.51 -2.94
N GLY A 65 -6.72 -7.64 -2.22
CA GLY A 65 -6.07 -8.86 -2.70
C GLY A 65 -4.54 -8.82 -2.70
N ALA A 66 -3.92 -7.89 -1.96
CA ALA A 66 -2.46 -7.82 -1.85
C ALA A 66 -1.92 -9.02 -1.07
N THR A 67 -0.73 -9.48 -1.45
CA THR A 67 -0.12 -10.70 -0.90
C THR A 67 1.03 -10.32 0.02
N LEU A 68 0.98 -10.77 1.28
CA LEU A 68 2.09 -10.55 2.21
C LEU A 68 3.34 -11.28 1.70
N GLU A 69 4.40 -10.54 1.41
CA GLU A 69 5.67 -11.11 0.96
C GLU A 69 6.71 -11.23 2.07
N GLY A 70 6.60 -10.40 3.11
CA GLY A 70 7.48 -10.51 4.26
C GLY A 70 7.52 -9.28 5.13
N VAL A 71 8.49 -9.26 6.05
CA VAL A 71 8.74 -8.13 6.94
C VAL A 71 10.06 -7.47 6.58
N ARG A 72 10.01 -6.18 6.27
CA ARG A 72 11.17 -5.32 6.10
C ARG A 72 11.57 -4.77 7.47
N ARG A 73 12.71 -5.24 7.99
CA ARG A 73 13.24 -4.79 9.28
C ARG A 73 13.79 -3.38 9.18
N ALA A 74 13.51 -2.55 10.19
CA ALA A 74 13.98 -1.16 10.29
C ALA A 74 13.75 -0.35 9.00
N TYR A 75 12.60 -0.54 8.35
CA TYR A 75 12.33 -0.04 7.00
C TYR A 75 12.11 1.47 6.93
N MET A 76 11.34 2.03 7.87
CA MET A 76 11.02 3.47 7.89
C MET A 76 11.19 4.07 9.28
N TYR A 77 11.65 5.32 9.34
CA TYR A 77 11.78 6.08 10.57
C TYR A 77 10.46 6.79 10.89
N ILE A 78 9.74 6.30 11.90
CA ILE A 78 8.39 6.77 12.26
C ILE A 78 8.36 7.00 13.78
N ASN A 79 7.89 8.19 14.18
CA ASN A 79 7.75 8.58 15.60
C ASN A 79 9.04 8.39 16.42
N GLY A 80 10.17 8.82 15.86
CA GLY A 80 11.46 8.86 16.58
C GLY A 80 12.27 7.56 16.57
N GLN A 81 11.86 6.54 15.83
CA GLN A 81 12.55 5.24 15.78
C GLN A 81 12.39 4.56 14.41
N TRP A 82 13.36 3.74 14.04
CA TRP A 82 13.24 2.83 12.89
C TRP A 82 12.24 1.72 13.20
N ARG A 83 11.32 1.48 12.27
CA ARG A 83 10.21 0.53 12.46
C ARG A 83 10.16 -0.51 11.35
N ASP A 84 9.84 -1.72 11.75
CA ASP A 84 9.56 -2.82 10.85
C ASP A 84 8.24 -2.59 10.10
N HIS A 85 8.15 -3.09 8.88
CA HIS A 85 6.94 -3.03 8.05
C HIS A 85 6.65 -4.38 7.41
N GLU A 86 5.39 -4.79 7.44
CA GLU A 86 4.88 -5.86 6.58
C GLU A 86 4.76 -5.30 5.15
N SER A 87 5.39 -5.97 4.19
CA SER A 87 5.39 -5.59 2.77
C SER A 87 4.42 -6.49 2.01
N TYR A 88 3.42 -5.85 1.40
CA TYR A 88 2.35 -6.48 0.61
C TYR A 88 2.39 -6.06 -0.85
#